data_AF-X1I5H8-F1
#
_entry.id   AF-X1I5H8-F1
#
_cell.length_a   1.000
_cell.length_b   1.000
_cell.length_c   1.000
_cell.angle_alpha   90.00
_cell.angle_beta   90.00
_cell.angle_gamma   90.00
#
_symmetry.space_group_name_H-M   'P 1'
#
loop_
_entity.id
_entity.type
_entity.pdbx_description
1 polymer ?
#
loop_
_entity_poly.entity_id
_entity_poly.type
_entity_poly.pdbx_seq_one_letter_code
_entity_poly.pdbx_strand_id
1 'polypeptide(L)'
;AETLIAKIGEFMVEFNEKNLANIGEFIDLYGIWDDFADQEGLMISPSVWRKFYKPWYIKLINEAKKYNLLVCFHVCGNCSGIIGDLIEIGVDILDPIQVSAKNMNLENLKAKFGENICFHGGVDTQKFLPFVTTKEVRKEVRKIKNLFNKGGGLILGPSHYLTSDIPIDNILAIYSD
;
A
#
# COMPACT_ATOMS: atom_id res chain seq x y z
N ALA A 1 -18.24 -19.15 6.58
CA ALA A 1 -17.33 -17.99 6.49
C ALA A 1 -16.73 -17.64 7.85
N GLU A 2 -17.55 -17.28 8.85
CA GLU A 2 -17.09 -16.84 10.18
C GLU A 2 -16.05 -17.77 10.85
N THR A 3 -16.30 -19.07 10.89
CA THR A 3 -15.38 -20.03 11.53
C THR A 3 -14.02 -20.14 10.83
N LEU A 4 -13.98 -20.09 9.50
CA LEU A 4 -12.73 -20.22 8.75
C LEU A 4 -11.89 -18.94 8.90
N ILE A 5 -12.53 -17.77 8.73
CA ILE A 5 -11.87 -16.47 8.90
C ILE A 5 -11.33 -16.35 10.32
N ALA A 6 -12.10 -16.78 11.33
CA ALA A 6 -11.65 -16.74 12.72
C ALA A 6 -10.40 -17.60 12.95
N LYS A 7 -10.41 -18.86 12.48
CA LYS A 7 -9.23 -19.75 12.62
C LYS A 7 -7.99 -19.22 11.93
N ILE A 8 -8.14 -18.64 10.73
CA ILE A 8 -7.03 -18.01 10.01
C ILE A 8 -6.54 -16.78 10.79
N GLY A 9 -7.46 -15.92 11.23
CA GLY A 9 -7.12 -14.73 12.01
C GLY A 9 -6.40 -15.04 13.32
N GLU A 10 -6.84 -16.06 14.06
CA GLU A 10 -6.18 -16.55 15.27
C GLU A 10 -4.75 -17.00 14.98
N PHE A 11 -4.57 -17.83 13.94
CA PHE A 11 -3.25 -18.27 13.51
C PHE A 11 -2.34 -17.11 13.12
N MET A 12 -2.86 -16.14 12.34
CA MET A 12 -2.08 -14.99 11.88
C MET A 12 -1.64 -14.10 13.05
N VAL A 13 -2.51 -13.91 14.06
CA VAL A 13 -2.16 -13.14 15.27
C VAL A 13 -1.08 -13.87 16.07
N GLU A 14 -1.25 -15.18 16.34
CA GLU A 14 -0.24 -15.96 17.07
C GLU A 14 1.10 -15.97 16.33
N PHE A 15 1.08 -16.11 15.00
CA PHE A 15 2.28 -16.05 14.18
C PHE A 15 2.94 -14.67 14.26
N ASN A 16 2.17 -13.59 14.14
CA ASN A 16 2.65 -12.22 14.23
C ASN A 16 3.30 -11.94 15.59
N GLU A 17 2.63 -12.28 16.69
CA GLU A 17 3.14 -12.11 18.06
C GLU A 17 4.49 -12.80 18.24
N LYS A 18 4.60 -14.06 17.81
CA LYS A 18 5.84 -14.84 17.92
C LYS A 18 6.96 -14.25 17.07
N ASN A 19 6.67 -13.80 15.85
CA ASN A 19 7.70 -13.18 15.01
C ASN A 19 8.19 -11.88 15.64
N LEU A 20 7.28 -10.97 15.99
CA LEU A 20 7.65 -9.67 16.54
C LEU A 20 8.36 -9.76 17.89
N ALA A 21 8.05 -10.75 18.72
CA ALA A 21 8.81 -11.01 19.95
C ALA A 21 10.30 -11.32 19.69
N ASN A 22 10.66 -11.79 18.50
CA ASN A 22 12.04 -12.12 18.13
C ASN A 22 12.71 -11.03 17.29
N ILE A 23 11.97 -10.33 16.43
CA ILE A 23 12.55 -9.39 15.46
C ILE A 23 12.11 -7.92 15.66
N GLY A 24 11.09 -7.67 16.48
CA GLY A 24 10.40 -6.38 16.56
C GLY A 24 11.30 -5.22 16.98
N GLU A 25 12.28 -5.47 17.86
CA GLU A 25 13.25 -4.44 18.27
C GLU A 25 14.35 -4.15 17.22
N PHE A 26 14.42 -4.95 16.14
CA PHE A 26 15.48 -4.89 15.13
C PHE A 26 14.99 -4.39 13.75
N ILE A 27 13.71 -4.03 13.63
CA ILE A 27 13.11 -3.56 12.38
C ILE A 27 12.39 -2.23 12.60
N ASP A 28 12.21 -1.46 11.53
CA ASP A 28 11.50 -0.17 11.58
C ASP A 28 10.06 -0.27 11.06
N LEU A 29 9.77 -1.29 10.24
CA LEU A 29 8.54 -1.40 9.46
C LEU A 29 8.01 -2.84 9.47
N TYR A 30 6.71 -2.98 9.71
CA TYR A 30 5.97 -4.23 9.59
C TYR A 30 4.99 -4.19 8.41
N GLY A 31 5.11 -5.15 7.50
CA GLY A 31 4.27 -5.26 6.32
C GLY A 31 3.12 -6.25 6.50
N ILE A 32 1.90 -5.83 6.17
CA ILE A 32 0.73 -6.71 6.03
C ILE A 32 0.41 -6.81 4.55
N TRP A 33 0.32 -8.03 4.01
CA TRP A 33 0.06 -8.28 2.59
C TRP A 33 -1.27 -8.99 2.38
N ASP A 34 -2.23 -8.34 1.73
CA ASP A 34 -3.53 -8.94 1.43
C ASP A 34 -4.21 -8.28 0.21
N ASP A 35 -4.52 -9.08 -0.81
CA ASP A 35 -5.09 -8.60 -2.08
C ASP A 35 -6.56 -9.00 -2.23
N PHE A 36 -7.43 -8.05 -1.89
CA PHE A 36 -8.89 -8.22 -1.97
C PHE A 36 -9.57 -7.14 -2.82
N ALA A 37 -8.82 -6.50 -3.73
CA ALA A 37 -9.33 -5.51 -4.68
C ALA A 37 -8.77 -5.72 -6.09
N ASP A 38 -9.52 -5.25 -7.10
CA ASP A 38 -9.17 -5.30 -8.51
C ASP A 38 -9.13 -3.88 -9.10
N GLN A 39 -9.04 -3.75 -10.43
CA GLN A 39 -8.98 -2.44 -11.11
C GLN A 39 -10.23 -1.58 -10.88
N GLU A 40 -11.38 -2.19 -10.58
CA GLU A 40 -12.67 -1.52 -10.45
C GLU A 40 -13.05 -1.24 -9.00
N GLY A 41 -12.69 -2.12 -8.06
CA GLY A 41 -13.02 -1.95 -6.64
C GLY A 41 -12.64 -3.15 -5.77
N LEU A 42 -13.21 -3.19 -4.57
CA LEU A 42 -13.04 -4.33 -3.67
C LEU A 42 -13.80 -5.56 -4.18
N MET A 43 -13.16 -6.73 -4.13
CA MET A 43 -13.79 -8.03 -4.42
C MET A 43 -14.80 -8.44 -3.33
N ILE A 44 -14.65 -7.89 -2.13
CA ILE A 44 -15.59 -8.02 -1.01
C ILE A 44 -16.16 -6.65 -0.64
N SER A 45 -17.45 -6.59 -0.32
CA SER A 45 -18.05 -5.29 -0.01
C SER A 45 -17.39 -4.64 1.22
N PRO A 46 -17.31 -3.30 1.29
CA PRO A 46 -16.75 -2.63 2.46
C PRO A 46 -17.41 -3.03 3.79
N SER A 47 -18.71 -3.32 3.79
CA SER A 47 -19.42 -3.77 5.00
C SER A 47 -18.99 -5.17 5.44
N VAL A 48 -18.75 -6.08 4.50
CA VAL A 48 -18.22 -7.43 4.77
C VAL A 48 -16.77 -7.34 5.26
N TRP A 49 -15.95 -6.50 4.63
CA TRP A 49 -14.57 -6.25 5.07
C TRP A 49 -14.52 -5.73 6.51
N ARG A 50 -15.34 -4.72 6.84
CA ARG A 50 -15.42 -4.16 8.20
C ARG A 50 -15.91 -5.17 9.23
N LYS A 51 -16.88 -6.01 8.87
CA LYS A 51 -17.44 -7.01 9.79
C LYS A 51 -16.44 -8.13 10.09
N PHE A 52 -15.75 -8.63 9.06
CA PHE A 52 -15.02 -9.90 9.17
C PHE A 52 -13.50 -9.78 9.17
N TYR A 53 -12.93 -8.75 8.55
CA TYR A 53 -11.48 -8.64 8.34
C TYR A 53 -10.85 -7.52 9.18
N LYS A 54 -11.47 -6.33 9.22
CA LYS A 54 -10.99 -5.18 10.03
C LYS A 54 -10.64 -5.57 11.48
N PRO A 55 -11.43 -6.40 12.21
CA PRO A 55 -11.09 -6.78 13.58
C PRO A 55 -9.78 -7.57 13.70
N TRP A 56 -9.40 -8.35 12.69
CA TRP A 56 -8.15 -9.10 12.70
C TRP A 56 -6.95 -8.22 12.36
N TYR A 57 -7.09 -7.31 11.38
CA TYR A 57 -6.03 -6.34 11.10
C TYR A 57 -5.76 -5.44 12.30
N ILE A 58 -6.79 -5.00 13.04
CA ILE A 58 -6.59 -4.24 14.29
C ILE A 58 -5.67 -5.01 15.25
N LYS A 59 -5.87 -6.32 15.43
CA LYS A 59 -5.01 -7.13 16.29
C LYS A 59 -3.57 -7.16 15.76
N LEU A 60 -3.37 -7.48 14.49
CA LEU A 60 -2.05 -7.55 13.86
C LEU A 60 -1.29 -6.21 13.94
N ILE A 61 -2.00 -5.11 13.69
CA ILE A 61 -1.45 -3.76 13.75
C ILE A 61 -1.08 -3.40 15.18
N ASN A 62 -1.97 -3.66 16.16
CA ASN A 62 -1.68 -3.37 17.55
C ASN A 62 -0.44 -4.12 18.06
N GLU A 63 -0.22 -5.37 17.63
CA GLU A 63 1.00 -6.10 17.96
C GLU A 63 2.25 -5.41 17.39
N ALA A 64 2.24 -4.99 16.13
CA ALA A 64 3.33 -4.21 15.53
C ALA A 64 3.58 -2.88 16.28
N LYS A 65 2.51 -2.20 16.68
CA LYS A 65 2.59 -0.91 17.41
C LYS A 65 3.21 -1.04 18.80
N LYS A 66 3.16 -2.20 19.47
CA LYS A 66 3.87 -2.41 20.75
C LYS A 66 5.38 -2.23 20.63
N TYR A 67 5.94 -2.44 19.44
CA TYR A 67 7.36 -2.27 19.14
C TYR A 67 7.66 -0.92 18.44
N ASN A 68 6.70 0.01 18.44
CA ASN A 68 6.80 1.33 17.77
C ASN A 68 7.05 1.25 16.25
N LEU A 69 6.62 0.17 15.60
CA LEU A 69 6.84 -0.02 14.16
C LEU A 69 5.89 0.83 13.32
N LEU A 70 6.41 1.28 12.17
CA LEU A 70 5.57 1.73 11.07
C LEU A 70 4.87 0.51 10.45
N VAL A 71 3.61 0.68 10.05
CA VAL A 71 2.80 -0.37 9.43
C VAL A 71 2.54 0.00 7.98
N CYS A 72 3.01 -0.88 7.09
CA CYS A 72 2.71 -0.84 5.67
C CYS A 72 1.63 -1.87 5.35
N PHE A 73 0.53 -1.43 4.75
CA PHE A 73 -0.55 -2.31 4.33
C PHE A 73 -0.54 -2.40 2.80
N HIS A 74 -0.29 -3.60 2.29
CA HIS A 74 -0.32 -3.89 0.87
C HIS A 74 -1.71 -4.39 0.44
N VAL A 75 -2.30 -3.71 -0.52
CA VAL A 75 -3.49 -4.14 -1.27
C VAL A 75 -3.50 -3.50 -2.67
N CYS A 76 -3.40 -4.32 -3.71
CA CYS A 76 -3.47 -3.90 -5.09
C CYS A 76 -4.86 -3.36 -5.47
N GLY A 77 -4.95 -2.70 -6.63
CA GLY A 77 -6.21 -2.27 -7.22
C GLY A 77 -6.86 -1.08 -6.51
N ASN A 78 -8.17 -0.94 -6.70
CA ASN A 78 -8.98 0.14 -6.14
C ASN A 78 -9.46 -0.20 -4.73
N CYS A 79 -8.63 0.14 -3.74
CA CYS A 79 -8.97 0.06 -2.32
C CYS A 79 -9.57 1.36 -1.75
N SER A 80 -9.90 2.35 -2.60
CA SER A 80 -10.27 3.71 -2.16
C SER A 80 -11.46 3.74 -1.19
N GLY A 81 -12.32 2.71 -1.20
CA GLY A 81 -13.48 2.58 -0.33
C GLY A 81 -13.19 2.26 1.14
N ILE A 82 -11.94 1.92 1.48
CA ILE A 82 -11.52 1.56 2.85
C ILE A 82 -10.26 2.29 3.32
N ILE A 83 -9.66 3.21 2.54
CA ILE A 83 -8.44 3.93 2.96
C ILE A 83 -8.66 4.65 4.31
N GLY A 84 -9.83 5.26 4.51
CA GLY A 84 -10.18 5.88 5.80
C GLY A 84 -10.24 4.87 6.95
N ASP A 85 -10.72 3.65 6.70
CA ASP A 85 -10.70 2.58 7.70
C ASP A 85 -9.28 2.11 8.01
N LEU A 86 -8.39 2.04 7.01
CA LEU A 86 -6.99 1.66 7.18
C LEU A 86 -6.24 2.68 8.05
N ILE A 87 -6.47 3.98 7.79
CA ILE A 87 -5.94 5.08 8.61
C ILE A 87 -6.45 4.96 10.06
N GLU A 88 -7.75 4.74 10.24
CA GLU A 88 -8.38 4.61 11.56
C GLU A 88 -7.73 3.50 12.40
N ILE A 89 -7.35 2.38 11.78
CA ILE A 89 -6.77 1.24 12.48
C ILE A 89 -5.24 1.31 12.63
N GLY A 90 -4.60 2.40 12.20
CA GLY A 90 -3.17 2.67 12.46
C GLY A 90 -2.22 2.23 11.35
N VAL A 91 -2.69 2.13 10.09
CA VAL A 91 -1.80 1.98 8.93
C VAL A 91 -1.10 3.30 8.65
N ASP A 92 0.23 3.28 8.54
CA ASP A 92 1.04 4.48 8.25
C ASP A 92 1.37 4.59 6.75
N ILE A 93 1.50 3.46 6.05
CA ILE A 93 1.88 3.40 4.64
C ILE A 93 0.87 2.54 3.87
N LEU A 94 0.26 3.09 2.82
CA LEU A 94 -0.55 2.34 1.86
C LEU A 94 0.31 1.95 0.66
N ASP A 95 0.41 0.66 0.42
CA ASP A 95 1.14 0.06 -0.70
C ASP A 95 0.20 -0.82 -1.55
N PRO A 96 0.37 -0.89 -2.87
CA PRO A 96 0.90 0.17 -3.71
C PRO A 96 -0.20 1.18 -4.06
N ILE A 97 0.19 2.36 -4.54
CA ILE A 97 -0.72 3.20 -5.31
C ILE A 97 -0.69 2.76 -6.77
N GLN A 98 -1.63 1.87 -7.09
CA GLN A 98 -1.88 1.42 -8.45
C GLN A 98 -2.70 2.47 -9.23
N VAL A 99 -2.03 3.50 -9.74
CA VAL A 99 -2.66 4.64 -10.43
C VAL A 99 -3.51 4.27 -11.66
N SER A 100 -3.30 3.07 -12.23
CA SER A 100 -4.10 2.53 -13.32
C SER A 100 -5.51 2.09 -12.91
N ALA A 101 -5.69 1.83 -11.61
CA ALA A 101 -6.96 1.40 -11.04
C ALA A 101 -7.89 2.60 -10.81
N LYS A 102 -9.18 2.33 -10.86
CA LYS A 102 -10.21 3.34 -10.68
C LYS A 102 -10.05 4.03 -9.32
N ASN A 103 -10.23 5.35 -9.27
CA ASN A 103 -10.13 6.16 -8.05
C ASN A 103 -8.78 6.15 -7.32
N MET A 104 -7.71 5.58 -7.90
CA MET A 104 -6.39 5.47 -7.27
C MET A 104 -5.37 6.49 -7.79
N ASN A 105 -5.81 7.60 -8.43
CA ASN A 105 -4.88 8.65 -8.84
C ASN A 105 -4.32 9.41 -7.62
N LEU A 106 -3.01 9.70 -7.67
CA LEU A 106 -2.29 10.29 -6.55
C LEU A 106 -2.82 11.66 -6.15
N GLU A 107 -3.22 12.50 -7.11
CA GLU A 107 -3.72 13.85 -6.84
C GLU A 107 -4.96 13.80 -5.92
N ASN A 108 -5.94 12.96 -6.24
CA ASN A 108 -7.15 12.81 -5.44
C ASN A 108 -6.89 12.12 -4.10
N LEU A 109 -6.03 11.10 -4.08
CA LEU A 109 -5.69 10.40 -2.84
C LEU A 109 -4.94 11.33 -1.89
N LYS A 110 -3.97 12.08 -2.38
CA LYS A 110 -3.25 13.09 -1.59
C LYS A 110 -4.19 14.15 -1.04
N ALA A 111 -5.08 14.70 -1.87
CA ALA A 111 -6.03 15.72 -1.42
C ALA A 111 -6.96 15.22 -0.30
N LYS A 112 -7.32 13.92 -0.29
CA LYS A 112 -8.24 13.34 0.69
C LYS A 112 -7.57 12.80 1.94
N PHE A 113 -6.40 12.20 1.81
CA PHE A 113 -5.78 11.37 2.85
C PHE A 113 -4.30 11.68 3.09
N GLY A 114 -3.69 12.56 2.30
CA GLY A 114 -2.24 12.79 2.31
C GLY A 114 -1.72 13.32 3.65
N GLU A 115 -2.54 13.99 4.45
CA GLU A 115 -2.14 14.45 5.80
C GLU A 115 -2.16 13.32 6.85
N ASN A 116 -2.70 12.15 6.53
CA ASN A 116 -2.95 11.07 7.48
C ASN A 116 -2.22 9.75 7.16
N ILE A 117 -1.76 9.58 5.92
CA ILE A 117 -1.07 8.35 5.49
C ILE A 117 0.03 8.67 4.47
N CYS A 118 1.09 7.87 4.51
CA CYS A 118 2.11 7.84 3.47
C CYS A 118 1.66 6.92 2.33
N PHE A 119 1.94 7.31 1.09
CA PHE A 119 1.68 6.49 -0.08
C PHE A 119 2.97 5.82 -0.58
N HIS A 120 2.92 4.58 -1.02
CA HIS A 120 4.04 3.89 -1.66
C HIS A 120 3.73 3.55 -3.12
N GLY A 121 4.71 3.74 -4.02
CA GLY A 121 4.57 3.47 -5.45
C GLY A 121 4.24 4.72 -6.26
N GLY A 122 3.24 4.63 -7.15
CA GLY A 122 2.76 5.75 -7.94
C GLY A 122 3.22 5.81 -9.40
N VAL A 123 4.24 5.03 -9.80
CA VAL A 123 4.66 4.92 -11.20
C VAL A 123 4.09 3.63 -11.81
N ASP A 124 3.18 3.78 -12.77
CA ASP A 124 2.40 2.67 -13.34
C ASP A 124 3.27 1.61 -14.05
N THR A 125 3.30 0.40 -13.49
CA THR A 125 4.00 -0.76 -14.06
C THR A 125 3.26 -1.44 -15.21
N GLN A 126 1.94 -1.27 -15.31
CA GLN A 126 1.09 -2.01 -16.24
C GLN A 126 0.85 -1.26 -17.54
N LYS A 127 0.65 0.06 -17.50
CA LYS A 127 0.25 0.84 -18.68
C LYS A 127 1.21 1.96 -19.06
N PHE A 128 2.27 2.18 -18.28
CA PHE A 128 3.22 3.27 -18.52
C PHE A 128 4.65 2.76 -18.71
N LEU A 129 5.27 2.18 -17.67
CA LEU A 129 6.69 1.81 -17.67
C LEU A 129 7.15 0.94 -18.87
N PRO A 130 6.37 -0.04 -19.36
CA PRO A 130 6.77 -0.85 -20.52
C PRO A 130 6.73 -0.10 -21.86
N PHE A 131 5.97 1.01 -21.96
CA PHE A 131 5.55 1.57 -23.25
C PHE A 131 6.10 2.97 -23.55
N VAL A 132 6.74 3.62 -22.58
CA VAL A 132 7.21 5.00 -22.71
C VAL A 132 8.73 5.10 -22.77
N THR A 133 9.22 6.25 -23.20
CA THR A 133 10.65 6.56 -23.19
C THR A 133 11.14 6.90 -21.79
N THR A 134 12.42 6.68 -21.52
CA THR A 134 13.09 7.07 -20.26
C THR A 134 12.93 8.55 -19.93
N LYS A 135 12.84 9.42 -20.95
CA LYS A 135 12.57 10.86 -20.77
C LYS A 135 11.17 11.11 -20.22
N GLU A 136 10.17 10.35 -20.66
CA GLU A 136 8.80 10.44 -20.17
C GLU A 136 8.70 9.91 -18.74
N VAL A 137 9.43 8.85 -18.39
CA VAL A 137 9.53 8.37 -16.99
C VAL A 137 10.06 9.48 -16.08
N ARG A 138 11.19 10.11 -16.44
CA ARG A 138 11.74 11.24 -15.66
C ARG A 138 10.74 12.39 -15.51
N LYS A 139 9.98 12.69 -16.56
CA LYS A 139 8.94 13.73 -16.52
C LYS A 139 7.83 13.38 -15.52
N GLU A 140 7.37 12.13 -15.51
CA GLU A 140 6.32 11.68 -14.59
C GLU A 140 6.82 11.65 -13.14
N VAL A 141 8.05 11.15 -12.91
CA VAL A 141 8.70 11.21 -11.59
C VAL A 141 8.74 12.64 -11.05
N ARG A 142 9.17 13.62 -11.87
CA ARG A 142 9.18 15.03 -11.46
C ARG A 142 7.78 15.58 -11.18
N LYS A 143 6.77 15.17 -11.96
CA LYS A 143 5.38 15.54 -11.73
C LYS A 143 4.91 15.03 -10.36
N ILE A 144 5.15 13.75 -10.05
CA ILE A 144 4.80 13.14 -8.77
C ILE A 144 5.55 13.82 -7.61
N LYS A 145 6.87 14.04 -7.74
CA LYS A 145 7.66 14.77 -6.73
C LYS A 145 7.10 16.17 -6.46
N ASN A 146 6.74 16.90 -7.52
CA ASN A 146 6.12 18.23 -7.38
C ASN A 146 4.76 18.17 -6.70
N LEU A 147 3.96 17.13 -6.96
CA LEU A 147 2.69 16.92 -6.28
C LEU A 147 2.89 16.77 -4.77
N PHE A 148 3.96 16.11 -4.32
CA PHE A 148 4.28 15.86 -2.91
C PHE A 148 5.31 16.84 -2.31
N ASN A 149 5.62 17.96 -2.97
CA ASN A 149 6.62 18.91 -2.47
C ASN A 149 6.23 19.65 -1.18
N LYS A 150 4.95 19.61 -0.81
CA LYS A 150 4.37 20.24 0.39
C LYS A 150 3.33 19.31 0.97
N GLY A 151 3.54 18.86 2.20
CA GLY A 151 2.56 18.05 2.94
C GLY A 151 2.44 16.61 2.43
N GLY A 152 2.11 15.73 3.37
CA GLY A 152 1.96 14.29 3.18
C GLY A 152 3.24 13.50 2.93
N GLY A 153 3.10 12.18 2.87
CA GLY A 153 4.19 11.24 2.68
C GLY A 153 4.09 10.50 1.35
N LEU A 154 5.22 10.36 0.65
CA LEU A 154 5.35 9.51 -0.53
C LEU A 154 6.68 8.76 -0.49
N ILE A 155 6.62 7.44 -0.58
CA ILE A 155 7.74 6.57 -0.98
C ILE A 155 7.55 6.32 -2.48
N LEU A 156 8.29 7.07 -3.31
CA LEU A 156 8.15 6.98 -4.76
C LEU A 156 8.71 5.65 -5.25
N GLY A 157 7.92 4.92 -6.05
CA GLY A 157 8.35 3.66 -6.61
C GLY A 157 7.41 3.16 -7.72
N PRO A 158 7.68 1.96 -8.25
CA PRO A 158 6.74 1.29 -9.14
C PRO A 158 5.44 0.96 -8.41
N SER A 159 4.31 0.95 -9.11
CA SER A 159 3.01 0.60 -8.56
C SER A 159 2.79 -0.89 -8.32
N HIS A 160 3.80 -1.73 -8.59
CA HIS A 160 3.81 -3.17 -8.34
C HIS A 160 5.25 -3.70 -8.54
N TYR A 161 5.43 -5.02 -8.43
CA TYR A 161 6.65 -5.69 -8.88
C TYR A 161 7.00 -5.35 -10.33
N LEU A 162 8.30 -5.14 -10.57
CA LEU A 162 8.86 -4.92 -11.89
C LEU A 162 9.01 -6.26 -12.62
N THR A 163 8.58 -6.30 -13.87
CA THR A 163 8.63 -7.48 -14.74
C THR A 163 9.58 -7.25 -15.91
N SER A 164 9.97 -8.34 -16.60
CA SER A 164 11.03 -8.33 -17.63
C SER A 164 10.70 -7.53 -18.89
N ASP A 165 9.44 -7.15 -19.07
CA ASP A 165 8.95 -6.29 -20.15
C ASP A 165 9.27 -4.80 -19.92
N ILE A 166 9.67 -4.40 -18.71
CA ILE A 166 10.06 -3.03 -18.41
C ILE A 166 11.54 -2.82 -18.76
N PRO A 167 11.89 -1.87 -19.65
CA PRO A 167 13.28 -1.53 -19.94
C PRO A 167 14.05 -1.11 -18.68
N ILE A 168 15.28 -1.60 -18.52
CA ILE A 168 16.15 -1.27 -17.37
C ILE A 168 16.32 0.24 -17.21
N ASP A 169 16.52 0.97 -18.32
CA ASP A 169 16.65 2.43 -18.28
C ASP A 169 15.41 3.11 -17.71
N ASN A 170 14.21 2.57 -17.97
CA ASN A 170 12.97 3.08 -17.40
C ASN A 170 12.88 2.80 -15.90
N ILE A 171 13.36 1.65 -15.42
CA ILE A 171 13.46 1.34 -13.99
C ILE A 171 14.41 2.31 -13.31
N LEU A 172 15.62 2.49 -13.85
CA LEU A 172 16.62 3.40 -13.29
C LEU A 172 16.16 4.85 -13.33
N ALA A 173 15.35 5.24 -14.31
CA ALA A 173 14.76 6.58 -14.41
C ALA A 173 13.82 6.94 -13.25
N ILE A 174 13.25 5.96 -12.54
CA ILE A 174 12.44 6.20 -11.34
C ILE A 174 13.30 6.80 -10.21
N TYR A 175 14.58 6.41 -10.15
CA TYR A 175 15.49 6.68 -9.02
C TYR A 175 16.62 7.67 -9.33
N SER A 176 16.78 8.12 -10.58
CA SER A 176 17.98 8.85 -11.05
C SER A 176 17.83 10.37 -11.17
N ASP A 177 16.72 10.94 -10.73
CA ASP A 177 16.43 12.37 -10.58
C ASP A 177 15.69 12.61 -9.26
#